data_AF-A0A9E4TS84-F1
#
_entry.id   AF-A0A9E4TS84-F1
#
_cell.length_a   1.000
_cell.length_b   1.000
_cell.length_c   1.000
_cell.angle_alpha   90.00
_cell.angle_beta   90.00
_cell.angle_gamma   90.00
#
_symmetry.space_group_name_H-M   'P 1'
#
loop_
_entity.id
_entity.type
_entity.pdbx_description
1 polymer ?
#
loop_
_entity_poly.entity_id
_entity_poly.type
_entity_poly.pdbx_seq_one_letter_code
_entity_poly.pdbx_strand_id
1 'polypeptide(L)'
;MDQNEIRELLACLSKDRTLYRYCRDYYAVQLLQIAVKRHATIQTLKGSNFGRLLNKSSIAALLSSCGNGRLNSDLLVSYWQEPG
;
A
#
# COMPACT_ATOMS: atom_id res chain seq x y z
N MET A 1 8.14 -30.06 -2.36
CA MET A 1 7.24 -29.63 -3.44
C MET A 1 7.59 -30.48 -4.64
N ASP A 2 6.63 -31.24 -5.13
CA ASP A 2 6.81 -32.15 -6.26
C ASP A 2 6.94 -31.34 -7.56
N GLN A 3 7.71 -31.84 -8.53
CA GLN A 3 7.81 -31.22 -9.85
C GLN A 3 6.49 -31.22 -10.61
N ASN A 4 5.62 -32.20 -10.37
CA ASN A 4 4.29 -32.23 -10.97
C ASN A 4 3.39 -31.12 -10.44
N GLU A 5 3.39 -30.88 -9.14
CA GLU A 5 2.63 -29.76 -8.52
C GLU A 5 3.06 -28.41 -9.09
N ILE A 6 4.36 -28.21 -9.32
CA ILE A 6 4.90 -26.98 -9.92
C ILE A 6 4.36 -26.79 -11.34
N ARG A 7 4.27 -27.86 -12.14
CA ARG A 7 3.78 -27.78 -13.53
C ARG A 7 2.30 -27.47 -13.59
N GLU A 8 1.50 -28.07 -12.71
CA GLU A 8 0.07 -27.77 -12.59
C GLU A 8 -0.14 -26.30 -12.19
N LEU A 9 0.61 -25.82 -11.20
CA LEU A 9 0.54 -24.42 -10.77
C LEU A 9 0.90 -23.45 -11.90
N LEU A 10 1.99 -23.72 -12.64
CA LEU A 10 2.40 -22.90 -13.78
C LEU A 10 1.37 -22.93 -14.92
N ALA A 11 0.64 -24.03 -15.10
CA ALA A 11 -0.43 -24.13 -16.09
C ALA A 11 -1.65 -23.27 -15.74
N CYS A 12 -1.88 -23.00 -14.45
CA CYS A 12 -2.96 -22.13 -13.96
C CYS A 12 -2.63 -20.63 -14.04
N LEU A 13 -1.35 -20.26 -14.17
CA LEU A 13 -0.95 -18.86 -14.28
C LEU A 13 -1.17 -18.33 -15.70
N SER A 14 -1.42 -17.03 -15.82
CA SER A 14 -1.50 -16.38 -17.12
C SER A 14 -0.20 -16.57 -17.90
N LYS A 15 -0.32 -16.84 -19.20
CA LYS A 15 0.82 -16.99 -20.12
C LYS A 15 1.40 -15.64 -20.54
N ASP A 16 0.65 -14.56 -20.30
CA ASP A 16 1.05 -13.21 -20.68
C ASP A 16 2.01 -12.59 -19.66
N ARG A 17 2.85 -11.67 -20.15
CA ARG A 17 3.73 -10.89 -19.29
C ARG A 17 2.89 -10.03 -18.35
N THR A 18 2.93 -10.34 -17.06
CA THR A 18 2.37 -9.46 -16.03
C THR A 18 3.37 -8.33 -15.74
N LEU A 19 3.06 -7.11 -16.20
CA LEU A 19 3.87 -5.93 -15.87
C LEU A 19 3.55 -5.49 -14.43
N TYR A 20 4.39 -5.90 -13.48
CA TYR A 20 4.30 -5.39 -12.12
C TYR A 20 5.13 -4.12 -11.97
N ARG A 21 4.49 -2.95 -12.05
CA ARG A 21 5.16 -1.66 -11.84
C ARG A 21 5.46 -1.50 -10.35
N TYR A 22 6.73 -1.65 -9.98
CA TYR A 22 7.17 -1.39 -8.60
C TYR A 22 7.10 0.11 -8.32
N CYS A 23 6.15 0.53 -7.49
CA CYS A 23 6.12 1.88 -6.94
C CYS A 23 6.71 1.86 -5.53
N ARG A 24 7.65 2.77 -5.27
CA ARG A 24 8.31 2.88 -3.97
C ARG A 24 7.26 3.13 -2.89
N ASP A 25 7.36 2.39 -1.79
CA ASP A 25 6.47 2.50 -0.62
C ASP A 25 5.01 2.10 -0.83
N TYR A 26 4.66 1.45 -1.94
CA TYR A 26 3.31 0.91 -2.17
C TYR A 26 2.81 0.03 -1.03
N TYR A 27 3.69 -0.84 -0.51
CA TYR A 27 3.34 -1.70 0.62
C TYR A 27 3.02 -0.89 1.89
N ALA A 28 3.67 0.24 2.10
CA ALA A 28 3.36 1.10 3.25
C ALA A 28 1.97 1.73 3.12
N VAL A 29 1.53 2.07 1.91
CA VAL A 29 0.18 2.57 1.62
C VAL A 29 -0.87 1.51 1.90
N GLN A 30 -0.65 0.26 1.45
CA GLN A 30 -1.55 -0.86 1.74
C GLN A 30 -1.68 -1.12 3.25
N LEU A 31 -0.55 -1.10 3.99
CA LEU A 31 -0.57 -1.25 5.44
C LEU A 31 -1.33 -0.11 6.13
N LEU A 32 -1.19 1.12 5.64
CA LEU A 32 -1.94 2.27 6.16
C LEU A 32 -3.44 2.16 5.85
N GLN A 33 -3.86 1.61 4.71
CA GLN A 33 -5.28 1.38 4.40
C GLN A 33 -5.91 0.42 5.41
N ILE A 34 -5.18 -0.60 5.84
CA ILE A 34 -5.61 -1.52 6.91
C ILE A 34 -5.66 -0.77 8.25
N ALA A 35 -4.63 0.02 8.56
CA ALA A 35 -4.52 0.73 9.82
C ALA A 35 -5.61 1.79 10.02
N VAL A 36 -6.00 2.50 8.95
CA VAL A 36 -7.05 3.53 8.98
C VAL A 36 -8.40 2.99 9.43
N LYS A 37 -8.70 1.71 9.16
CA LYS A 37 -9.93 1.05 9.67
C LYS A 37 -9.98 1.00 11.20
N ARG A 38 -8.83 0.99 11.87
CA ARG A 38 -8.70 0.93 13.34
C ARG A 38 -8.34 2.29 13.95
N HIS A 39 -7.77 3.20 13.15
CA HIS A 39 -7.25 4.48 13.60
C HIS A 39 -7.73 5.61 12.67
N ALA A 40 -8.75 6.34 13.11
CA ALA A 40 -9.41 7.36 12.28
C ALA A 40 -8.62 8.67 12.12
N THR A 41 -7.60 8.92 12.95
CA THR A 41 -6.82 10.18 12.93
C THR A 41 -5.33 9.92 12.81
N ILE A 42 -4.61 10.87 12.19
CA ILE A 42 -3.15 10.79 12.05
C ILE A 42 -2.46 10.70 13.41
N GLN A 43 -2.99 11.38 14.43
CA GLN A 43 -2.45 11.34 15.79
C GLN A 43 -2.54 9.93 16.39
N THR A 44 -3.66 9.22 16.22
CA THR A 44 -3.79 7.84 16.69
C THR A 44 -2.89 6.87 15.93
N LEU A 45 -2.68 7.10 14.63
CA LEU A 45 -1.74 6.33 13.82
C LEU A 45 -0.28 6.52 14.26
N LYS A 46 0.12 7.75 14.59
CA LYS A 46 1.48 8.07 15.07
C LYS A 46 1.87 7.28 16.33
N GLY A 47 0.91 7.05 17.23
CA GLY A 47 1.12 6.26 18.45
C GLY A 47 1.04 4.75 18.26
N SER A 48 0.68 4.27 17.06
CA SER A 48 0.55 2.84 16.75
C SER A 48 1.82 2.26 16.14
N ASN A 49 1.82 0.93 15.95
CA ASN A 49 2.88 0.24 15.19
C ASN A 49 3.05 0.75 13.75
N PHE A 50 2.03 1.44 13.20
CA PHE A 50 2.05 2.02 11.86
C PHE A 50 2.66 3.43 11.81
N GLY A 51 2.98 4.04 12.96
CA GLY A 51 3.46 5.43 13.03
C GLY A 51 4.74 5.67 12.22
N ARG A 52 5.63 4.68 12.15
CA ARG A 52 6.87 4.75 11.33
C ARG A 52 6.61 4.86 9.83
N LEU A 53 5.46 4.36 9.35
CA LEU A 53 5.09 4.44 7.94
C LEU A 53 4.79 5.88 7.51
N LEU A 54 4.28 6.71 8.44
CA LEU A 54 3.98 8.13 8.18
C LEU A 54 5.23 8.97 7.89
N ASN A 55 6.42 8.49 8.27
CA ASN A 55 7.69 9.18 8.06
C ASN A 55 8.31 8.89 6.68
N LYS A 56 7.74 7.97 5.89
CA LYS A 56 8.21 7.72 4.52
C LYS A 56 7.94 8.96 3.67
N SER A 57 8.90 9.38 2.86
CA SER A 57 8.83 10.63 2.08
C SER A 57 7.61 10.68 1.16
N SER A 58 7.32 9.56 0.51
CA SER A 58 6.10 9.27 -0.26
C SER A 58 4.81 9.62 0.49
N ILE A 59 4.70 9.12 1.72
CA ILE A 59 3.53 9.28 2.57
C ILE A 59 3.50 10.67 3.21
N ALA A 60 4.65 11.23 3.60
CA ALA A 60 4.73 12.58 4.14
C ALA A 60 4.23 13.63 3.12
N ALA A 61 4.55 13.45 1.83
CA ALA A 61 4.03 14.29 0.74
C ALA A 61 2.52 14.13 0.53
N LEU A 62 1.96 12.94 0.78
CA LEU A 62 0.51 12.74 0.79
C LEU A 62 -0.15 13.37 2.02
N LEU A 63 0.50 13.30 3.18
CA LEU A 63 -0.04 13.87 4.40
C LEU A 63 -0.03 15.41 4.38
N SER A 64 0.89 16.05 3.66
CA SER A 64 0.93 17.50 3.53
C SER A 64 -0.24 18.06 2.72
N SER A 65 -0.87 17.25 1.84
CA SER A 65 -2.10 17.64 1.14
C SER A 65 -3.37 17.41 1.99
N CYS A 66 -3.26 16.69 3.12
CA CYS A 66 -4.35 16.46 4.05
C CYS A 66 -4.46 17.58 5.11
N GLY A 67 -5.25 18.62 4.81
CA GLY A 67 -5.47 19.75 5.74
C GLY A 67 -6.37 19.46 6.95
N ASN A 68 -6.97 18.27 7.06
CA ASN A 68 -8.02 17.96 8.05
C ASN A 68 -7.56 17.03 9.20
N GLY A 69 -6.27 16.65 9.26
CA GLY A 69 -5.72 15.80 10.33
C GLY A 69 -6.22 14.34 10.32
N ARG A 70 -7.00 13.96 9.31
CA ARG A 70 -7.57 12.62 9.15
C ARG A 70 -6.96 11.93 7.94
N LEU A 71 -6.78 10.62 8.06
CA LEU A 71 -6.36 9.77 6.95
C LEU A 71 -7.55 8.90 6.59
N ASN A 72 -8.03 8.97 5.34
CA ASN A 72 -9.08 8.09 4.84
C ASN A 72 -8.49 7.13 3.80
N SER A 73 -9.21 6.04 3.53
CA SER A 73 -8.79 5.03 2.56
C SER A 73 -8.73 5.63 1.15
N ASP A 74 -9.63 6.54 0.80
CA ASP A 74 -9.72 7.14 -0.54
C ASP A 74 -8.50 8.00 -0.88
N LEU A 75 -7.96 8.76 0.08
CA LEU A 75 -6.70 9.48 -0.08
C LEU A 75 -5.54 8.52 -0.34
N LEU A 76 -5.46 7.42 0.40
CA LEU A 76 -4.40 6.42 0.20
C LEU A 76 -4.52 5.72 -1.15
N VAL A 77 -5.74 5.51 -1.66
CA VAL A 77 -5.97 4.98 -3.02
C VAL A 77 -5.51 5.99 -4.07
N SER A 78 -5.77 7.29 -3.87
CA SER A 78 -5.35 8.34 -4.81
C SER A 78 -3.82 8.52 -4.91
N TYR A 79 -3.05 8.06 -3.91
CA TYR A 79 -1.59 7.99 -3.98
C TYR A 79 -1.08 7.09 -5.09
N TRP A 80 -1.87 6.08 -5.46
CA TRP A 80 -1.56 5.22 -6.59
C TRP A 80 -1.84 5.95 -7.89
N GLN A 81 -0.95 6.87 -8.25
CA GLN A 81 -0.78 7.30 -9.62
C GLN A 81 0.04 6.20 -10.28
N GLU A 82 -0.54 5.52 -11.28
CA GLU A 82 0.23 4.68 -12.18
C GLU A 82 1.45 5.48 -12.66
N PRO A 83 2.66 4.90 -12.70
CA PRO A 83 3.72 5.54 -13.45
C PRO A 83 3.19 5.71 -14.88
N GLY A 84 3.33 6.90 -15.46
CA GLY A 84 3.14 7.09 -16.91
C GLY A 84 3.94 6.07 -17.72
#